data_AF-A0A382XDD6-F1
#
_entry.id   AF-A0A382XDD6-F1
#
_cell.length_a   1.000
_cell.length_b   1.000
_cell.length_c   1.000
_cell.angle_alpha   90.00
_cell.angle_beta   90.00
_cell.angle_gamma   90.00
#
_symmetry.space_group_name_H-M   'P 1'
#
loop_
_entity.id
_entity.type
_entity.pdbx_description
1 polymer ?
#
loop_
_entity_poly.entity_id
_entity_poly.type
_entity_poly.pdbx_seq_one_letter_code
_entity_poly.pdbx_strand_id
1 'polypeptide(L)'
;IKLIKRIYGHPQSLAQCKKWIYNNIPQAELISVASNTSGALSLKKPGDACIGAEIIADYYSLEIIYKNIQDYSNNSTRFLIIGNSTSTATGFDKTSLLIRPPNTGDSGSLHRLLEPFTNNEINLSRIESRPSKTRNWNYVFFIDIDGHIEDENVQKTIETLEDMTVEIKFLGSYPKIQYK
;
A
#
# COMPACT_ATOMS: atom_id res chain seq x y z
N ILE A 1 -23.04 -26.58 -14.50
CA ILE A 1 -22.12 -25.42 -14.49
C ILE A 1 -22.10 -24.85 -15.90
N LYS A 2 -22.53 -23.60 -16.12
CA LYS A 2 -22.49 -22.96 -17.45
C LYS A 2 -21.02 -22.89 -17.91
N LEU A 3 -20.75 -23.24 -19.17
CA LEU A 3 -19.41 -23.15 -19.75
C LEU A 3 -18.96 -21.67 -19.78
N ILE A 4 -18.00 -21.32 -18.93
CA ILE A 4 -17.37 -20.00 -18.94
C ILE A 4 -16.47 -19.91 -20.19
N LYS A 5 -16.72 -18.90 -21.02
CA LYS A 5 -16.03 -18.67 -22.28
C LYS A 5 -15.10 -17.47 -22.23
N ARG A 6 -15.44 -16.46 -21.41
CA ARG A 6 -14.70 -15.19 -21.31
C ARG A 6 -14.61 -14.78 -19.86
N ILE A 7 -13.42 -14.35 -19.43
CA ILE A 7 -13.17 -13.84 -18.08
C ILE A 7 -12.65 -12.41 -18.20
N TYR A 8 -13.44 -11.47 -17.71
CA TYR A 8 -13.09 -10.06 -17.64
C TYR A 8 -12.40 -9.73 -16.32
N GLY A 9 -11.31 -8.96 -16.33
CA GLY A 9 -10.67 -8.49 -15.10
C GLY A 9 -9.62 -7.42 -15.32
N HIS A 10 -9.28 -6.69 -14.26
CA HIS A 10 -8.11 -5.81 -14.29
C HIS A 10 -6.83 -6.64 -14.53
N PRO A 11 -5.82 -6.15 -15.29
CA PRO A 11 -4.57 -6.87 -15.53
C PRO A 11 -3.95 -7.50 -14.28
N GLN A 12 -3.94 -6.77 -13.16
CA GLN A 12 -3.39 -7.26 -11.91
C GLN A 12 -4.20 -8.42 -11.34
N SER A 13 -5.53 -8.37 -11.40
CA SER A 13 -6.40 -9.44 -10.90
C SER A 13 -6.30 -10.69 -11.77
N LEU A 14 -6.23 -10.54 -13.09
CA LEU A 14 -5.97 -11.65 -14.02
C LEU A 14 -4.62 -12.32 -13.72
N ALA A 15 -3.57 -11.52 -13.49
CA ALA A 15 -2.25 -12.03 -13.13
C ALA A 15 -2.24 -12.74 -11.77
N GLN A 16 -3.00 -12.22 -10.79
CA GLN A 16 -3.11 -12.79 -9.44
C GLN A 16 -3.97 -14.06 -9.35
N CYS A 17 -4.75 -14.39 -10.39
CA CYS A 17 -5.59 -15.60 -10.43
C CYS A 17 -5.16 -16.56 -11.55
N LYS A 18 -3.97 -16.35 -12.13
CA LYS A 18 -3.54 -17.02 -13.36
C LYS A 18 -3.44 -18.53 -13.19
N LYS A 19 -2.87 -19.02 -12.09
CA LYS A 19 -2.72 -20.47 -11.85
C LYS A 19 -4.09 -21.10 -11.66
N TRP A 20 -4.97 -20.47 -10.89
CA TRP A 20 -6.32 -20.98 -10.67
C TRP A 20 -7.10 -21.08 -11.99
N ILE A 21 -7.08 -20.02 -12.81
CA ILE A 21 -7.79 -20.01 -14.09
C ILE A 21 -7.24 -21.08 -15.04
N TYR A 22 -5.91 -21.20 -15.13
CA TYR A 22 -5.27 -22.22 -15.97
C TYR A 22 -5.70 -23.65 -15.59
N ASN A 23 -5.83 -23.94 -14.29
CA ASN A 23 -6.18 -25.27 -13.82
C ASN A 23 -7.69 -25.59 -13.91
N ASN A 24 -8.56 -24.59 -13.81
CA ASN A 24 -10.01 -24.80 -13.68
C ASN A 24 -10.80 -24.41 -14.94
N ILE A 25 -10.36 -23.39 -15.67
CA ILE A 25 -11.05 -22.83 -16.83
C ILE A 25 -10.05 -22.51 -17.96
N PRO A 26 -9.22 -23.49 -18.41
CA PRO A 26 -8.13 -23.24 -19.36
C PRO A 26 -8.59 -22.74 -20.73
N GLN A 27 -9.85 -22.95 -21.09
CA GLN A 27 -10.42 -22.61 -22.39
C GLN A 27 -11.04 -21.21 -22.44
N ALA A 28 -11.11 -20.49 -21.31
CA ALA A 28 -11.69 -19.17 -21.28
C ALA A 28 -10.71 -18.12 -21.86
N GLU A 29 -11.24 -17.24 -22.71
CA GLU A 29 -10.53 -16.05 -23.17
C GLU A 29 -10.40 -15.04 -22.01
N LEU A 30 -9.18 -14.56 -21.77
CA LEU A 30 -8.92 -13.53 -20.75
C LEU A 30 -9.00 -12.14 -21.37
N ILE A 31 -9.93 -11.32 -20.89
CA ILE A 31 -10.18 -9.98 -21.43
C ILE A 31 -9.81 -8.94 -20.36
N SER A 32 -8.75 -8.19 -20.68
CA SER A 32 -8.30 -7.09 -19.83
C SER A 32 -9.26 -5.90 -19.91
N VAL A 33 -9.60 -5.34 -18.74
CA VAL A 33 -10.44 -4.15 -18.60
C VAL A 33 -9.84 -3.16 -17.59
N ALA A 34 -10.33 -1.92 -17.60
CA ALA A 34 -9.80 -0.84 -16.78
C ALA A 34 -9.95 -1.06 -15.26
N SER A 35 -10.94 -1.83 -14.81
CA SER A 35 -11.15 -2.17 -13.40
C SER A 35 -11.98 -3.45 -13.26
N ASN A 36 -11.96 -4.06 -12.07
CA ASN A 36 -12.82 -5.23 -11.79
C ASN A 36 -14.31 -4.88 -11.90
N THR A 37 -14.69 -3.67 -11.47
CA THR A 37 -16.05 -3.13 -11.66
C THR A 37 -16.42 -3.01 -13.14
N SER A 38 -15.51 -2.53 -13.98
CA SER A 38 -15.70 -2.51 -15.44
C SER A 38 -15.88 -3.92 -16.02
N GLY A 39 -15.24 -4.92 -15.43
CA GLY A 39 -15.43 -6.33 -15.80
C GLY A 39 -16.86 -6.82 -15.54
N ALA A 40 -17.41 -6.50 -14.37
CA ALA A 40 -18.81 -6.80 -14.04
C ALA A 40 -19.81 -6.14 -15.00
N LEU A 41 -19.55 -4.88 -15.39
CA LEU A 41 -20.37 -4.15 -16.36
C LEU A 41 -20.22 -4.66 -17.80
N SER A 42 -19.22 -5.49 -18.09
CA SER A 42 -18.94 -6.00 -19.44
C SER A 42 -19.64 -7.33 -19.75
N LEU A 43 -20.33 -7.92 -18.76
CA LEU A 43 -21.02 -9.22 -18.90
C LEU A 43 -22.28 -9.06 -19.77
N LYS A 44 -22.19 -9.40 -21.06
CA LYS A 44 -23.29 -9.20 -22.03
C LYS A 44 -23.75 -10.48 -22.70
N LYS A 45 -22.93 -11.52 -22.71
CA LYS A 45 -23.16 -12.77 -23.45
C LYS A 45 -23.19 -13.96 -22.51
N PRO A 46 -23.92 -15.04 -22.87
CA PRO A 46 -23.83 -16.30 -22.14
C PRO A 46 -22.39 -16.81 -22.08
N GLY A 47 -21.96 -17.18 -20.87
CA GLY A 47 -20.60 -17.65 -20.59
C GLY A 47 -19.59 -16.55 -20.28
N ASP A 48 -20.00 -15.28 -20.22
CA ASP A 48 -19.18 -14.21 -19.67
C ASP A 48 -19.11 -14.33 -18.14
N ALA A 49 -17.92 -14.17 -17.59
CA ALA A 49 -17.64 -14.08 -16.15
C ALA A 49 -16.64 -12.96 -15.88
N CYS A 50 -16.56 -12.47 -14.64
CA CYS A 50 -15.57 -11.48 -14.25
C CYS A 50 -14.87 -11.84 -12.92
N ILE A 51 -13.68 -11.28 -12.72
CA ILE A 51 -12.96 -11.33 -11.44
C ILE A 51 -13.26 -10.04 -10.67
N GLY A 52 -13.62 -10.16 -9.39
CA GLY A 52 -13.93 -9.01 -8.55
C GLY A 52 -14.02 -9.36 -7.07
N ALA A 53 -14.05 -8.32 -6.23
CA ALA A 53 -14.36 -8.46 -4.81
C ALA A 53 -15.82 -8.91 -4.63
N GLU A 54 -16.12 -9.65 -3.57
CA GLU A 54 -17.47 -10.20 -3.33
C GLU A 54 -18.56 -9.10 -3.35
N ILE A 55 -18.24 -7.91 -2.84
CA ILE A 55 -19.15 -6.76 -2.82
C ILE A 55 -19.65 -6.34 -4.22
N ILE A 56 -18.90 -6.61 -5.28
CA ILE A 56 -19.32 -6.32 -6.67
C ILE A 56 -20.52 -7.20 -7.04
N ALA A 57 -20.56 -8.45 -6.56
CA ALA A 57 -21.68 -9.34 -6.82
C ALA A 57 -22.98 -8.79 -6.22
N ASP A 58 -22.92 -8.26 -5.00
CA ASP A 58 -24.06 -7.64 -4.33
C ASP A 58 -24.53 -6.37 -5.07
N TYR A 59 -23.60 -5.45 -5.38
CA TYR A 59 -23.94 -4.18 -6.05
C TYR A 59 -24.54 -4.35 -7.45
N TYR A 60 -24.09 -5.34 -8.20
CA TYR A 60 -24.53 -5.57 -9.59
C TYR A 60 -25.47 -6.78 -9.74
N SER A 61 -25.94 -7.34 -8.62
CA SER A 61 -26.83 -8.51 -8.60
C SER A 61 -26.30 -9.68 -9.44
N LEU A 62 -25.00 -9.97 -9.31
CA LEU A 62 -24.32 -11.06 -10.00
C LEU A 62 -24.21 -12.30 -9.12
N GLU A 63 -24.12 -13.47 -9.75
CA GLU A 63 -23.89 -14.74 -9.07
C GLU A 63 -22.39 -14.98 -8.87
N ILE A 64 -21.97 -15.30 -7.65
CA ILE A 64 -20.60 -15.75 -7.37
C ILE A 64 -20.48 -17.23 -7.73
N ILE A 65 -19.72 -17.53 -8.79
CA ILE A 65 -19.52 -18.91 -9.27
C ILE A 65 -18.39 -19.62 -8.50
N TYR A 66 -17.32 -18.89 -8.16
CA TYR A 66 -16.17 -19.39 -7.42
C TYR A 66 -15.66 -18.32 -6.46
N LYS A 67 -15.23 -18.73 -5.27
CA LYS A 67 -14.60 -17.88 -4.24
C LYS A 67 -13.13 -18.23 -4.09
N ASN A 68 -12.35 -17.30 -3.56
CA ASN A 68 -10.93 -17.51 -3.22
C ASN A 68 -10.06 -18.01 -4.40
N ILE A 69 -10.26 -17.45 -5.58
CA ILE A 69 -9.57 -17.86 -6.82
C ILE A 69 -8.17 -17.23 -6.98
N GLN A 70 -7.72 -16.43 -6.03
CA GLN A 70 -6.38 -15.84 -6.02
C GLN A 70 -5.31 -16.90 -5.80
N ASP A 71 -4.18 -16.76 -6.48
CA ASP A 71 -3.04 -17.66 -6.42
C ASP A 71 -2.29 -17.55 -5.07
N TYR A 72 -2.42 -16.42 -4.38
CA TYR A 72 -1.81 -16.17 -3.07
C TYR A 72 -2.86 -15.71 -2.07
N SER A 73 -3.08 -16.48 -1.00
CA SER A 73 -4.05 -16.15 0.06
C SER A 73 -3.64 -14.94 0.88
N ASN A 74 -2.34 -14.70 1.03
CA ASN A 74 -1.78 -13.65 1.89
C ASN A 74 -1.58 -12.33 1.13
N ASN A 75 -2.56 -11.93 0.31
CA ASN A 75 -2.56 -10.65 -0.37
C ASN A 75 -3.36 -9.63 0.45
N SER A 76 -2.67 -8.65 1.04
CA SER A 76 -3.29 -7.59 1.83
C SER A 76 -3.00 -6.23 1.22
N THR A 77 -3.98 -5.32 1.29
CA THR A 77 -3.82 -3.92 0.87
C THR A 77 -3.94 -3.03 2.09
N ARG A 78 -2.91 -2.25 2.37
CA ARG A 78 -2.93 -1.24 3.44
C ARG A 78 -3.53 0.05 2.89
N PHE A 79 -4.59 0.50 3.54
CA PHE A 79 -5.20 1.81 3.28
C PHE A 79 -4.83 2.79 4.40
N LEU A 80 -4.78 4.08 4.07
CA LEU A 80 -4.64 5.18 5.02
C LEU A 80 -5.86 6.09 4.86
N ILE A 81 -6.46 6.48 5.99
CA ILE A 81 -7.54 7.48 6.01
C ILE A 81 -6.87 8.83 6.23
N ILE A 82 -7.11 9.78 5.33
CA ILE A 82 -6.51 11.11 5.37
C ILE A 82 -7.62 12.12 5.72
N GLY A 83 -7.34 12.97 6.70
CA GLY A 83 -8.23 14.03 7.14
C GLY A 83 -7.46 15.17 7.80
N ASN A 84 -8.19 16.18 8.29
CA ASN A 84 -7.58 17.36 8.91
C ASN A 84 -7.41 17.23 10.43
N SER A 85 -7.97 16.19 11.04
CA SER A 85 -7.88 15.93 12.48
C SER A 85 -6.60 15.18 12.83
N THR A 86 -5.96 15.56 13.92
CA THR A 86 -4.90 14.77 14.56
C THR A 86 -5.51 13.68 15.43
N SER A 87 -4.90 12.50 15.45
CA SER A 87 -5.26 11.46 16.42
C SER A 87 -4.60 11.77 17.75
N THR A 88 -5.23 11.39 18.86
CA THR A 88 -4.56 11.36 20.17
C THR A 88 -3.66 10.14 20.28
N ALA A 89 -2.57 10.25 21.05
CA ALA A 89 -1.71 9.10 21.34
C ALA A 89 -2.50 7.96 21.99
N THR A 90 -2.27 6.74 21.50
CA THR A 90 -2.85 5.50 22.03
C THR A 90 -1.82 4.65 22.78
N GLY A 91 -0.53 4.99 22.67
CA GLY A 91 0.58 4.19 23.20
C GLY A 91 0.95 3.01 22.31
N PHE A 92 0.21 2.79 21.22
CA PHE A 92 0.53 1.83 20.17
C PHE A 92 0.27 2.47 18.81
N ASP A 93 1.09 3.45 18.49
CA ASP A 93 0.90 4.31 17.33
C ASP A 93 1.98 4.11 16.26
N LYS A 94 1.69 4.66 15.10
CA LYS A 94 2.62 4.82 13.99
C LYS A 94 2.62 6.26 13.56
N THR A 95 3.80 6.77 13.24
CA THR A 95 3.97 8.12 12.71
C THR A 95 4.55 8.05 11.30
N SER A 96 3.91 8.75 10.35
CA SER A 96 4.40 8.87 8.98
C SER A 96 5.07 10.23 8.77
N LEU A 97 6.29 10.19 8.23
CA LEU A 97 7.13 11.36 7.97
C LEU A 97 7.54 11.38 6.50
N LEU A 98 7.60 12.58 5.93
CA LEU A 98 8.31 12.84 4.68
C LEU A 98 9.59 13.60 5.02
N ILE A 99 10.72 12.99 4.71
CA ILE A 99 12.05 13.47 5.12
C ILE A 99 12.87 13.87 3.89
N ARG A 100 13.51 15.03 3.94
CA ARG A 100 14.43 15.52 2.90
C ARG A 100 15.78 15.88 3.53
N PRO A 101 16.78 15.00 3.45
CA PRO A 101 18.12 15.34 3.90
C PRO A 101 18.81 16.25 2.84
N PRO A 102 19.80 17.06 3.24
CA PRO A 102 20.41 18.09 2.38
C PRO A 102 21.21 17.51 1.20
N ASN A 103 21.94 16.41 1.43
CA ASN A 103 22.90 15.84 0.47
C ASN A 103 22.71 14.31 0.32
N THR A 104 21.68 13.87 -0.40
CA THR A 104 21.43 12.42 -0.59
C THR A 104 22.45 11.72 -1.47
N GLY A 105 23.19 12.45 -2.30
CA GLY A 105 24.19 11.88 -3.21
C GLY A 105 25.48 11.42 -2.53
N ASP A 106 25.71 11.82 -1.27
CA ASP A 106 26.93 11.50 -0.55
C ASP A 106 26.91 10.05 -0.03
N SER A 107 28.08 9.41 -0.02
CA SER A 107 28.23 8.10 0.60
C SER A 107 27.82 8.15 2.08
N GLY A 108 27.03 7.16 2.51
CA GLY A 108 26.51 7.06 3.88
C GLY A 108 25.42 8.07 4.23
N SER A 109 24.87 8.83 3.27
CA SER A 109 23.79 9.80 3.53
C SER A 109 22.58 9.16 4.21
N LEU A 110 22.12 8.02 3.70
CA LEU A 110 21.02 7.27 4.30
C LEU A 110 21.37 6.69 5.67
N HIS A 111 22.61 6.20 5.85
CA HIS A 111 23.05 5.67 7.14
C HIS A 111 22.98 6.76 8.23
N ARG A 112 23.58 7.93 7.96
CA ARG A 112 23.53 9.08 8.88
C ARG A 112 22.08 9.51 9.14
N LEU A 113 21.23 9.50 8.12
CA LEU A 113 19.80 9.81 8.30
C LEU A 113 19.08 8.84 9.26
N LEU A 114 19.48 7.56 9.26
CA LEU A 114 18.82 6.53 10.07
C LEU A 114 19.39 6.38 11.50
N GLU A 115 20.57 6.93 11.75
CA GLU A 115 21.26 6.84 13.04
C GLU A 115 20.45 7.44 14.21
N PRO A 116 19.82 8.62 14.10
CA PRO A 116 19.00 9.18 15.19
C PRO A 116 17.84 8.29 15.63
N PHE A 117 17.21 7.56 14.69
CA PHE A 117 16.13 6.63 15.02
C PHE A 117 16.64 5.44 15.83
N THR A 118 17.79 4.89 15.43
CA THR A 118 18.43 3.78 16.15
C THR A 118 18.84 4.21 17.56
N ASN A 119 19.45 5.38 17.70
CA ASN A 119 19.94 5.90 18.99
C ASN A 119 18.81 6.20 19.99
N ASN A 120 17.59 6.47 19.50
CA ASN A 120 16.40 6.70 20.32
C ASN A 120 15.47 5.48 20.37
N GLU A 121 15.97 4.29 19.96
CA GLU A 121 15.25 3.02 19.99
C GLU A 121 13.91 3.02 19.22
N ILE A 122 13.84 3.77 18.12
CA ILE A 122 12.65 3.87 17.26
C ILE A 122 12.73 2.87 16.13
N ASN A 123 11.74 1.97 16.06
CA ASN A 123 11.62 1.03 14.97
C ASN A 123 11.01 1.68 13.70
N LEU A 124 11.58 1.36 12.53
CA LEU A 124 11.06 1.75 11.23
C LEU A 124 10.27 0.60 10.62
N SER A 125 9.00 0.84 10.32
CA SER A 125 8.12 -0.14 9.69
C SER A 125 8.05 -0.02 8.17
N ARG A 126 8.48 1.11 7.61
CA ARG A 126 8.58 1.35 6.17
C ARG A 126 9.58 2.46 5.88
N ILE A 127 10.37 2.27 4.83
CA ILE A 127 11.15 3.33 4.20
C ILE A 127 11.04 3.21 2.68
N GLU A 128 10.77 4.33 2.03
CA GLU A 128 10.69 4.39 0.57
C GLU A 128 11.32 5.68 0.06
N SER A 129 12.29 5.56 -0.85
CA SER A 129 12.91 6.71 -1.51
C SER A 129 12.16 7.08 -2.78
N ARG A 130 12.05 8.39 -3.04
CA ARG A 130 11.52 8.93 -4.29
C ARG A 130 12.44 10.06 -4.79
N PRO A 131 12.70 10.16 -6.11
CA PRO A 131 13.45 11.29 -6.65
C PRO A 131 12.75 12.61 -6.33
N SER A 132 13.50 13.59 -5.83
CA SER A 132 13.01 14.94 -5.61
C SER A 132 12.83 15.66 -6.96
N LYS A 133 11.72 16.39 -7.10
CA LYS A 133 11.46 17.23 -8.28
C LYS A 133 12.16 18.59 -8.23
N THR A 134 12.74 18.96 -7.08
CA THR A 134 13.32 20.31 -6.87
C THR A 134 14.80 20.41 -7.25
N ARG A 135 15.56 19.31 -7.20
CA ARG A 135 16.99 19.27 -7.53
C ARG A 135 17.37 17.89 -8.07
N ASN A 136 18.09 17.85 -9.18
CA ASN A 136 18.61 16.61 -9.75
C ASN A 136 19.43 15.85 -8.69
N TRP A 137 19.24 14.53 -8.60
CA TRP A 137 19.96 13.61 -7.71
C TRP A 137 19.67 13.75 -6.21
N ASN A 138 18.69 14.60 -5.84
CA ASN A 138 18.17 14.62 -4.49
C ASN A 138 16.99 13.65 -4.32
N TYR A 139 16.91 12.99 -3.16
CA TYR A 139 15.81 12.10 -2.82
C TYR A 139 15.00 12.63 -1.63
N VAL A 140 13.73 12.26 -1.60
CA VAL A 140 12.88 12.38 -0.43
C VAL A 140 12.52 10.98 0.06
N PHE A 141 12.38 10.81 1.36
CA PHE A 141 12.07 9.53 2.00
C PHE A 141 10.72 9.59 2.67
N PHE A 142 9.83 8.65 2.34
CA PHE A 142 8.64 8.38 3.13
C PHE A 142 9.00 7.33 4.17
N ILE A 143 8.90 7.70 5.45
CA ILE A 143 9.26 6.83 6.57
C ILE A 143 8.05 6.66 7.47
N ASP A 144 7.74 5.40 7.81
CA ASP A 144 6.79 5.09 8.87
C ASP A 144 7.55 4.55 10.09
N ILE A 145 7.45 5.24 11.22
CA ILE A 145 8.05 4.84 12.51
C ILE A 145 7.01 4.33 13.49
N ASP A 146 7.41 3.44 14.38
CA ASP A 146 6.61 3.09 15.55
C ASP A 146 6.75 4.19 16.61
N GLY A 147 5.62 4.63 17.16
CA GLY A 147 5.54 5.75 18.11
C GLY A 147 4.65 6.90 17.62
N HIS A 148 4.23 7.74 18.56
CA HIS A 148 3.43 8.95 18.36
C HIS A 148 4.33 10.19 18.30
N ILE A 149 3.88 11.25 17.62
CA ILE A 149 4.64 12.52 17.52
C ILE A 149 4.86 13.21 18.88
N GLU A 150 4.06 12.85 19.87
CA GLU A 150 4.13 13.38 21.24
C GLU A 150 5.05 12.53 22.15
N ASP A 151 5.55 11.38 21.66
CA ASP A 151 6.45 10.54 22.44
C ASP A 151 7.83 11.20 22.57
N GLU A 152 8.41 11.18 23.77
CA GLU A 152 9.66 11.87 24.08
C GLU A 152 10.83 11.42 23.19
N ASN A 153 10.94 10.13 22.90
CA ASN A 153 11.98 9.59 22.02
C ASN A 153 11.79 10.03 20.56
N VAL A 154 10.54 10.12 20.08
CA VAL A 154 10.20 10.63 18.75
C VAL A 154 10.55 12.12 18.63
N GLN A 155 10.22 12.92 19.65
CA GLN A 155 10.56 14.34 19.69
C GLN A 155 12.08 14.57 19.65
N LYS A 156 12.84 13.89 20.51
CA LYS A 156 14.32 13.93 20.50
C LYS A 156 14.92 13.54 19.15
N THR A 157 14.33 12.54 18.49
CA THR A 157 14.77 12.11 17.16
C THR A 157 14.54 13.19 16.11
N ILE A 158 13.38 13.85 16.14
CA ILE A 158 13.05 14.94 15.22
C ILE A 158 13.98 16.12 15.44
N GLU A 159 14.20 16.54 16.69
CA GLU A 159 15.15 17.60 17.05
C GLU A 159 16.56 17.29 16.52
N THR A 160 17.05 16.07 16.75
CA THR A 160 18.37 15.63 16.25
C THR A 160 18.46 15.71 14.73
N LEU A 161 17.40 15.32 14.02
CA LEU A 161 17.36 15.38 12.56
C LEU A 161 17.31 16.83 12.05
N GLU A 162 16.56 17.71 12.71
CA GLU A 162 16.51 19.14 12.39
C GLU A 162 17.87 19.80 12.59
N ASP A 163 18.61 19.46 13.65
CA ASP A 163 20.00 19.90 13.89
C ASP A 163 20.94 19.43 12.78
N MET A 164 20.66 18.27 12.17
CA MET A 164 21.36 17.76 10.99
C MET A 164 20.91 18.42 9.68
N THR A 165 20.12 19.50 9.74
CA THR A 165 19.54 20.24 8.60
C THR A 165 18.62 19.40 7.71
N VAL A 166 18.01 18.35 8.29
CA VAL A 166 17.04 17.51 7.58
C VAL A 166 15.67 18.19 7.62
N GLU A 167 15.06 18.43 6.46
CA GLU A 167 13.68 18.90 6.43
C GLU A 167 12.72 17.74 6.73
N ILE A 168 11.81 17.95 7.67
CA ILE A 168 10.80 16.97 8.03
C ILE A 168 9.42 17.56 7.78
N LYS A 169 8.56 16.79 7.11
CA LYS A 169 7.13 17.05 7.04
C LYS A 169 6.40 15.93 7.76
N PHE A 170 5.77 16.27 8.88
CA PHE A 170 4.83 15.41 9.58
C PHE A 170 3.60 15.14 8.70
N LEU A 171 3.26 13.87 8.49
CA LEU A 171 2.08 13.45 7.71
C LEU A 171 0.95 12.92 8.60
N GLY A 172 1.22 12.65 9.88
CA GLY A 172 0.23 12.19 10.84
C GLY A 172 0.77 11.08 11.75
N SER A 173 0.26 11.05 12.98
CA SER A 173 0.35 9.94 13.91
C SER A 173 -1.03 9.29 14.03
N TYR A 174 -1.07 7.97 14.05
CA TYR A 174 -2.30 7.21 14.02
C TYR A 174 -2.13 5.84 14.68
N PRO A 175 -3.22 5.24 15.20
CA PRO A 175 -3.15 3.94 15.83
C PRO A 175 -2.57 2.88 14.90
N LYS A 176 -1.62 2.10 15.43
CA LYS A 176 -1.01 0.99 14.70
C LYS A 176 -1.97 -0.19 14.69
N ILE A 177 -2.25 -0.72 13.51
CA ILE A 177 -3.06 -1.94 13.36
C ILE A 177 -2.27 -3.12 13.93
N GLN A 178 -2.88 -3.86 14.86
CA GLN A 178 -2.42 -5.20 15.21
C GLN A 178 -2.98 -6.17 14.17
N TYR A 179 -2.09 -6.81 13.42
CA TYR A 179 -2.48 -7.92 12.55
C TYR A 179 -2.86 -9.10 13.46
N LYS A 180 -4.10 -9.59 13.33
CA LYS A 180 -4.52 -10.87 13.90
C LYS A 180 -4.04 -12.01 13.03
#